data_AF-A0A3R6JTL4-F1
#
_entry.id   AF-A0A3R6JTL4-F1
#
_cell.length_a   1.000
_cell.length_b   1.000
_cell.length_c   1.000
_cell.angle_alpha   90.00
_cell.angle_beta   90.00
_cell.angle_gamma   90.00
#
_symmetry.space_group_name_H-M   'P 1'
#
loop_
_entity.id
_entity.type
_entity.pdbx_description
1 polymer ?
#
loop_
_entity_poly.entity_id
_entity_poly.type
_entity_poly.pdbx_seq_one_letter_code
_entity_poly.pdbx_strand_id
1 'polypeptide(L)'
;MKKILLSSLFFLIAFVANAQGIYTKVKKYDKFDDVVWEKDVKTIIDKGLSKITIETKGKKPVEYTYYEGSWFSLHNGRQDSLSNIVSDIYGYEDQYYIFPKDTVDKATNDVLELYKDLPDSIVTGESIQAMVEVMMIPKIFDAPTIVFRTISKYKHVFEYETDLVWIRFRDGSRIIYSKR
;
A
#
# COMPACT_ATOMS: atom_id res chain seq x y z
N MET A 1 27.26 8.91 24.14
CA MET A 1 26.85 9.66 22.92
C MET A 1 27.15 8.94 21.61
N LYS A 2 28.35 8.36 21.38
CA LYS A 2 28.66 7.62 20.13
C LYS A 2 27.76 6.41 19.84
N LYS A 3 27.31 5.68 20.88
CA LYS A 3 26.42 4.51 20.72
C LYS A 3 25.00 4.86 20.26
N ILE A 4 24.47 6.03 20.66
CA ILE A 4 23.13 6.51 20.29
C ILE A 4 23.12 7.02 18.84
N LEU A 5 24.22 7.64 18.40
CA LEU A 5 24.41 8.06 17.01
C LEU A 5 24.49 6.87 16.04
N LEU A 6 25.14 5.77 16.44
CA LEU A 6 25.15 4.56 15.60
C LEU A 6 23.78 3.90 15.51
N SER A 7 23.02 3.80 16.61
CA SER A 7 21.69 3.18 16.57
C SER A 7 20.69 4.00 15.73
N SER A 8 20.73 5.32 15.81
CA SER A 8 19.91 6.19 14.97
C SER A 8 20.30 6.16 13.49
N LEU A 9 21.59 5.98 13.17
CA LEU A 9 22.05 5.76 11.80
C LEU A 9 21.57 4.41 11.25
N PHE A 10 21.57 3.33 12.05
CA PHE A 10 21.03 2.03 11.63
C PHE A 10 19.50 2.06 11.40
N PHE A 11 18.75 2.80 12.23
CA PHE A 11 17.32 3.02 11.97
C PHE A 11 17.09 3.82 10.67
N LEU A 12 17.87 4.88 10.43
CA LEU A 12 17.80 5.65 9.18
C LEU A 12 18.14 4.80 7.94
N ILE A 13 19.15 3.92 8.02
CA ILE A 13 19.50 3.01 6.92
C ILE A 13 18.42 1.94 6.70
N ALA A 14 17.78 1.45 7.76
CA ALA A 14 16.64 0.53 7.66
C ALA A 14 15.41 1.19 7.02
N PHE A 15 15.18 2.49 7.25
CA PHE A 15 14.17 3.27 6.53
C PHE A 15 14.53 3.46 5.05
N VAL A 16 15.80 3.68 4.72
CA VAL A 16 16.25 3.83 3.32
C VAL A 16 16.20 2.51 2.55
N ALA A 17 16.41 1.38 3.21
CA ALA A 17 16.35 0.05 2.59
C ALA A 17 14.91 -0.45 2.36
N ASN A 18 13.93 0.01 3.16
CA ASN A 18 12.52 -0.36 3.00
C ASN A 18 11.68 0.67 2.22
N ALA A 19 12.16 1.90 2.04
CA ALA A 19 11.49 2.87 1.20
C ALA A 19 11.47 2.37 -0.26
N GLN A 20 10.28 2.05 -0.77
CA GLN A 20 10.02 1.73 -2.18
C GLN A 20 10.25 2.97 -3.06
N GLY A 21 11.51 3.35 -3.27
CA GLY A 21 11.94 4.39 -4.22
C GLY A 21 11.46 5.82 -3.93
N ILE A 22 12.20 6.80 -4.45
CA ILE A 22 11.77 8.20 -4.48
C ILE A 22 11.08 8.45 -5.82
N TYR A 23 9.79 8.75 -5.79
CA TYR A 23 9.01 9.19 -6.96
C TYR A 23 9.25 10.69 -7.15
N THR A 24 9.42 11.12 -8.39
CA THR A 24 9.80 12.51 -8.74
C THR A 24 8.66 13.27 -9.41
N LYS A 25 7.63 12.55 -9.87
CA LYS A 25 6.49 13.10 -10.60
C LYS A 25 5.20 12.46 -10.11
N VAL A 26 4.14 13.26 -10.07
CA VAL A 26 2.78 12.81 -9.76
C VAL A 26 1.80 13.41 -10.76
N LYS A 27 0.91 12.56 -11.29
CA LYS A 27 -0.14 12.92 -12.24
C LYS A 27 -1.50 12.49 -11.71
N LYS A 28 -2.52 13.32 -11.89
CA LYS A 28 -3.91 12.94 -11.70
C LYS A 28 -4.58 12.79 -13.07
N TYR A 29 -5.26 11.67 -13.24
CA TYR A 29 -6.13 11.38 -14.36
C TYR A 29 -7.57 11.31 -13.86
N ASP A 30 -8.52 11.69 -14.71
CA ASP A 30 -9.92 11.39 -14.47
C ASP A 30 -10.28 9.97 -14.94
N LYS A 31 -11.58 9.66 -14.97
CA LYS A 31 -12.09 8.32 -15.35
C LYS A 31 -12.02 8.02 -16.86
N PHE A 32 -11.72 9.02 -17.68
CA PHE A 32 -11.59 8.93 -19.14
C PHE A 32 -10.13 8.96 -19.58
N ASP A 33 -9.19 8.86 -18.63
CA ASP A 33 -7.75 8.93 -18.85
C ASP A 33 -7.25 10.32 -19.31
N ASP A 34 -8.04 11.37 -19.08
CA ASP A 34 -7.61 12.74 -19.31
C ASP A 34 -6.75 13.24 -18.14
N VAL A 35 -5.64 13.91 -18.45
CA VAL A 35 -4.75 14.50 -17.44
C VAL A 35 -5.43 15.72 -16.82
N VAL A 36 -5.79 15.61 -15.53
CA VAL A 36 -6.38 16.71 -14.76
C VAL A 36 -5.29 17.67 -14.26
N TRP A 37 -4.16 17.13 -13.78
CA TRP A 37 -2.98 17.91 -13.41
C TRP A 37 -1.72 17.05 -13.32
N GLU A 38 -0.55 17.69 -13.41
CA GLU A 38 0.77 17.09 -13.29
C GLU A 38 1.68 17.98 -12.43
N LYS A 39 2.54 17.37 -11.61
CA LYS A 39 3.51 18.08 -10.76
C LYS A 39 4.82 17.30 -10.66
N ASP A 40 5.94 18.01 -10.84
CA ASP A 40 7.27 17.52 -10.49
C ASP A 40 7.52 17.77 -8.99
N VAL A 41 7.26 16.75 -8.17
CA VAL A 41 7.46 16.82 -6.72
C VAL A 41 7.91 15.48 -6.18
N LYS A 42 8.95 15.53 -5.33
CA LYS A 42 9.48 14.36 -4.66
C LYS A 42 8.44 13.78 -3.69
N THR A 43 8.16 12.50 -3.84
CA THR A 43 7.26 11.74 -2.97
C THR A 43 7.95 10.43 -2.58
N ILE A 44 7.90 10.09 -1.30
CA ILE A 44 8.29 8.78 -0.78
C ILE A 44 6.99 8.02 -0.49
N ILE A 45 6.95 6.76 -0.89
CA ILE A 45 5.84 5.85 -0.55
C ILE A 45 6.46 4.67 0.19
N ASP A 46 6.07 4.51 1.45
CA ASP A 46 6.53 3.46 2.32
C ASP A 46 5.39 2.48 2.60
N LYS A 47 5.64 1.19 2.41
CA LYS A 47 4.71 0.11 2.69
C LYS A 47 5.22 -0.67 3.90
N GLY A 48 4.59 -0.47 5.04
CA GLY A 48 4.76 -1.30 6.24
C GLY A 48 3.86 -2.54 6.22
N LEU A 49 3.80 -3.28 7.33
CA LEU A 49 3.04 -4.55 7.42
C LEU A 49 1.51 -4.39 7.29
N SER A 50 0.95 -3.26 7.72
CA SER A 50 -0.51 -2.99 7.71
C SER A 50 -0.85 -1.54 7.38
N LYS A 51 0.16 -0.75 7.00
CA LYS A 51 0.06 0.69 6.78
C LYS A 51 0.86 1.08 5.55
N ILE A 52 0.35 2.05 4.81
CA ILE A 52 1.05 2.69 3.70
C ILE A 52 1.11 4.18 3.98
N THR A 53 2.31 4.74 3.90
CA THR A 53 2.56 6.16 4.16
C THR A 53 3.02 6.83 2.87
N ILE A 54 2.36 7.93 2.50
CA ILE A 54 2.72 8.77 1.35
C ILE A 54 3.22 10.12 1.86
N GLU A 55 4.51 10.37 1.64
CA GLU A 55 5.19 11.60 2.05
C GLU A 55 5.56 12.43 0.83
N THR A 56 4.77 13.46 0.53
CA THR A 56 5.09 14.42 -0.54
C THR A 56 5.81 15.63 0.04
N LYS A 57 6.93 16.04 -0.58
CA LYS A 57 7.71 17.22 -0.16
C LYS A 57 6.83 18.46 0.02
N GLY A 58 6.92 19.07 1.20
CA GLY A 58 6.16 20.28 1.54
C GLY A 58 4.71 20.03 1.96
N LYS A 59 4.30 18.77 2.15
CA LYS A 59 2.97 18.38 2.64
C LYS A 59 3.08 17.50 3.88
N LYS A 60 2.01 17.46 4.66
CA LYS A 60 1.87 16.48 5.73
C LYS A 60 1.78 15.06 5.14
N PRO A 61 2.41 14.06 5.76
CA PRO A 61 2.24 12.66 5.39
C PRO A 61 0.77 12.25 5.39
N VAL A 62 0.39 11.41 4.44
CA VAL A 62 -0.92 10.76 4.41
C VAL A 62 -0.71 9.28 4.71
N GLU A 63 -1.42 8.77 5.71
CA GLU A 63 -1.36 7.38 6.12
C GLU A 63 -2.65 6.66 5.75
N TYR A 64 -2.49 5.47 5.18
CA TYR A 64 -3.57 4.52 4.93
C TYR A 64 -3.33 3.24 5.71
N THR A 65 -4.42 2.56 6.06
CA THR A 65 -4.39 1.20 6.59
C THR A 65 -4.84 0.21 5.52
N TYR A 66 -4.31 -1.01 5.53
CA TYR A 66 -4.70 -2.10 4.64
C TYR A 66 -4.59 -3.45 5.34
N TYR A 67 -5.21 -4.49 4.76
CA TYR A 67 -5.07 -5.88 5.21
C TYR A 67 -4.42 -6.75 4.14
N GLU A 68 -3.55 -7.64 4.59
CA GLU A 68 -2.96 -8.67 3.74
C GLU A 68 -3.75 -9.97 3.94
N GLY A 69 -4.83 -10.10 3.18
CA GLY A 69 -5.72 -11.26 3.18
C GLY A 69 -6.31 -11.46 1.79
N SER A 70 -6.77 -12.67 1.46
CA SER A 70 -7.18 -13.04 0.09
C SER A 70 -8.29 -12.18 -0.52
N TRP A 71 -9.11 -11.53 0.31
CA TRP A 71 -10.17 -10.61 -0.11
C TRP A 71 -9.70 -9.14 -0.23
N PHE A 72 -8.53 -8.83 0.35
CA PHE A 72 -8.04 -7.47 0.55
C PHE A 72 -6.80 -7.15 -0.29
N SER A 73 -6.11 -8.19 -0.78
CA SER A 73 -4.94 -8.04 -1.62
C SER A 73 -4.98 -8.97 -2.84
N LEU A 74 -4.41 -8.48 -3.93
CA LEU A 74 -4.19 -9.24 -5.16
C LEU A 74 -2.71 -9.11 -5.53
N HIS A 75 -2.07 -10.25 -5.79
CA HIS A 75 -0.65 -10.32 -6.09
C HIS A 75 -0.46 -11.05 -7.43
N ASN A 76 0.03 -10.34 -8.43
CA ASN A 76 0.35 -10.89 -9.74
C ASN A 76 1.88 -10.97 -9.88
N GLY A 77 2.40 -12.19 -9.89
CA GLY A 77 3.84 -12.42 -9.82
C GLY A 77 4.43 -12.03 -8.47
N ARG A 78 5.75 -12.11 -8.35
CA ARG A 78 6.53 -11.74 -7.17
C ARG A 78 7.90 -11.26 -7.59
N GLN A 79 8.64 -10.64 -6.68
CA GLN A 79 10.02 -10.19 -6.92
C GLN A 79 10.95 -11.34 -7.39
N ASP A 80 10.64 -12.58 -7.04
CA ASP A 80 11.36 -13.80 -7.44
C ASP A 80 10.71 -14.55 -8.62
N SER A 81 9.55 -14.09 -9.11
CA SER A 81 8.81 -14.73 -10.20
C SER A 81 8.08 -13.70 -11.07
N LEU A 82 8.70 -13.29 -12.19
CA LEU A 82 8.06 -12.42 -13.17
C LEU A 82 6.81 -13.08 -13.77
N SER A 83 5.73 -12.31 -13.83
CA SER A 83 4.48 -12.68 -14.50
C SER A 83 4.26 -11.78 -15.72
N ASN A 84 3.54 -12.29 -16.73
CA ASN A 84 3.02 -11.44 -17.79
C ASN A 84 1.82 -10.68 -17.20
N ILE A 85 2.02 -9.39 -16.91
CA ILE A 85 0.99 -8.54 -16.31
C ILE A 85 -0.07 -8.20 -17.36
N VAL A 86 0.37 -7.79 -18.56
CA VAL A 86 -0.51 -7.46 -19.69
C VAL A 86 0.31 -7.36 -20.98
N SER A 87 -0.17 -7.89 -22.10
CA SER A 87 0.37 -7.65 -23.46
C SER A 87 1.91 -7.66 -23.58
N ASP A 88 2.55 -8.72 -23.08
CA ASP A 88 4.01 -8.91 -23.07
C ASP A 88 4.80 -7.92 -22.20
N ILE A 89 4.12 -7.23 -21.28
CA ILE A 89 4.72 -6.47 -20.19
C ILE A 89 4.91 -7.42 -19.02
N TYR A 90 6.16 -7.74 -18.71
CA TYR A 90 6.53 -8.66 -17.63
C TYR A 90 6.87 -7.88 -16.36
N GLY A 91 6.53 -8.42 -15.20
CA GLY A 91 6.77 -7.75 -13.93
C GLY A 91 6.08 -8.43 -12.75
N TYR A 92 5.94 -7.69 -11.66
CA TYR A 92 5.04 -8.03 -10.57
C TYR A 92 4.18 -6.83 -10.17
N GLU A 93 3.02 -7.14 -9.63
CA GLU A 93 2.06 -6.17 -9.16
C GLU A 93 1.44 -6.61 -7.84
N ASP A 94 1.50 -5.72 -6.85
CA ASP A 94 0.77 -5.87 -5.61
C ASP A 94 -0.32 -4.81 -5.53
N GLN A 95 -1.56 -5.25 -5.39
CA GLN A 95 -2.73 -4.39 -5.21
C GLN A 95 -3.33 -4.58 -3.82
N TYR A 96 -3.66 -3.48 -3.16
CA TYR A 96 -4.28 -3.47 -1.83
C TYR A 96 -5.46 -2.50 -1.81
N TYR A 97 -6.55 -2.89 -1.13
CA TYR A 97 -7.57 -1.93 -0.72
C TYR A 97 -7.04 -1.07 0.44
N ILE A 98 -7.16 0.25 0.30
CA ILE A 98 -6.69 1.21 1.30
C ILE A 98 -7.84 1.92 1.98
N PHE A 99 -7.71 2.08 3.29
CA PHE A 99 -8.68 2.75 4.13
C PHE A 99 -8.03 3.96 4.81
N PRO A 100 -8.83 4.97 5.21
CA PRO A 100 -8.33 6.04 6.08
C PRO A 100 -7.59 5.47 7.29
N LYS A 101 -6.64 6.25 7.80
CA LYS A 101 -5.95 5.95 9.05
C LYS A 101 -6.96 5.55 10.16
N ASP A 102 -6.56 4.61 11.00
CA ASP A 102 -7.31 4.13 12.17
C ASP A 102 -8.62 3.37 11.84
N THR A 103 -8.98 3.17 10.57
CA THR A 103 -10.20 2.42 10.19
C THR A 103 -10.18 1.00 10.73
N VAL A 104 -9.03 0.34 10.60
CA VAL A 104 -8.74 -1.01 11.12
C VAL A 104 -8.79 -1.01 12.65
N ASP A 105 -8.08 -0.11 13.29
CA ASP A 105 -8.00 -0.03 14.75
C ASP A 105 -9.38 0.21 15.36
N LYS A 106 -10.20 1.04 14.71
CA LYS A 106 -11.59 1.25 15.10
C LYS A 106 -12.42 -0.03 14.98
N ALA A 107 -12.34 -0.74 13.84
CA ALA A 107 -13.06 -1.99 13.68
C ALA A 107 -12.64 -3.03 14.74
N THR A 108 -11.34 -3.11 15.05
CA THR A 108 -10.82 -3.96 16.13
C THR A 108 -11.42 -3.59 17.48
N ASN A 109 -11.45 -2.30 17.83
CA ASN A 109 -12.04 -1.85 19.09
C ASN A 109 -13.55 -2.11 19.16
N ASP A 110 -14.27 -1.91 18.05
CA ASP A 110 -15.71 -2.20 17.97
C ASP A 110 -15.99 -3.71 18.20
N VAL A 111 -15.14 -4.60 17.66
CA VAL A 111 -15.22 -6.06 17.91
C VAL A 111 -14.90 -6.40 19.37
N LEU A 112 -13.83 -5.82 19.92
CA LEU A 112 -13.46 -6.03 21.33
C LEU A 112 -14.58 -5.59 22.27
N GLU A 113 -15.25 -4.47 21.98
CA GLU A 113 -16.40 -4.00 22.76
C GLU A 113 -17.60 -4.95 22.63
N LEU A 114 -17.86 -5.51 21.45
CA LEU A 114 -18.91 -6.52 21.25
C LEU A 114 -18.64 -7.80 22.06
N TYR A 115 -17.37 -8.16 22.22
CA TYR A 115 -16.93 -9.38 22.89
C TYR A 115 -16.62 -9.19 24.38
N LYS A 116 -16.75 -7.98 24.92
CA LYS A 116 -16.33 -7.65 26.30
C LYS A 116 -16.94 -8.53 27.40
N ASP A 117 -18.13 -9.06 27.16
CA ASP A 117 -18.89 -9.88 28.13
C ASP A 117 -18.79 -11.39 27.81
N LEU A 118 -18.03 -11.77 26.77
CA LEU A 118 -17.77 -13.16 26.42
C LEU A 118 -16.53 -13.68 27.14
N PRO A 119 -16.49 -14.97 27.51
CA PRO A 119 -15.32 -15.55 28.15
C PRO A 119 -14.12 -15.62 27.20
N ASP A 120 -12.90 -15.46 27.74
CA ASP A 120 -11.62 -15.53 26.99
C ASP A 120 -11.43 -16.85 26.22
N SER A 121 -12.09 -17.93 26.64
CA SER A 121 -12.09 -19.20 25.93
C SER A 121 -12.77 -19.15 24.56
N ILE A 122 -13.63 -18.15 24.33
CA ILE A 122 -14.31 -17.86 23.07
C ILE A 122 -13.61 -16.71 22.33
N VAL A 123 -13.18 -15.68 23.07
CA VAL A 123 -12.54 -14.46 22.53
C VAL A 123 -11.05 -14.70 22.29
N THR A 124 -10.74 -15.45 21.24
CA THR A 124 -9.35 -15.67 20.78
C THR A 124 -8.91 -14.58 19.81
N GLY A 125 -7.60 -14.37 19.66
CA GLY A 125 -7.06 -13.43 18.67
C GLY A 125 -7.51 -13.73 17.24
N GLU A 126 -7.61 -15.01 16.88
CA GLU A 126 -8.13 -15.44 15.57
C GLU A 126 -9.61 -15.08 15.39
N SER A 127 -10.43 -15.24 16.43
CA SER A 127 -11.86 -14.87 16.38
C SER A 127 -12.06 -13.36 16.20
N ILE A 128 -11.22 -12.55 16.87
CA ILE A 128 -11.24 -11.10 16.72
C ILE A 128 -10.85 -10.73 15.30
N GLN A 129 -9.74 -11.27 14.79
CA GLN A 129 -9.27 -10.98 13.44
C GLN A 129 -10.33 -11.34 12.38
N ALA A 130 -10.92 -12.54 12.47
CA ALA A 130 -11.95 -12.98 11.53
C ALA A 130 -13.18 -12.05 11.56
N MET A 131 -13.62 -11.61 12.73
CA MET A 131 -14.76 -10.70 12.85
C MET A 131 -14.43 -9.29 12.33
N VAL A 132 -13.21 -8.82 12.56
CA VAL A 132 -12.72 -7.55 12.00
C VAL A 132 -12.71 -7.62 10.47
N GLU A 133 -12.22 -8.71 9.87
CA GLU A 133 -12.27 -8.90 8.42
C GLU A 133 -13.72 -8.85 7.90
N VAL A 134 -14.66 -9.53 8.57
CA VAL A 134 -16.09 -9.49 8.24
C VAL A 134 -16.66 -8.07 8.29
N MET A 135 -16.31 -7.28 9.31
CA MET A 135 -16.73 -5.88 9.42
C MET A 135 -16.11 -4.97 8.35
N MET A 136 -14.96 -5.35 7.81
CA MET A 136 -14.26 -4.59 6.79
C MET A 136 -14.72 -4.93 5.37
N ILE A 137 -15.29 -6.12 5.11
CA ILE A 137 -15.80 -6.53 3.79
C ILE A 137 -16.72 -5.47 3.15
N PRO A 138 -17.73 -4.91 3.82
CA PRO A 138 -18.59 -3.89 3.23
C PRO A 138 -17.83 -2.63 2.80
N LYS A 139 -16.73 -2.30 3.49
CA LYS A 139 -15.91 -1.11 3.18
C LYS A 139 -15.06 -1.30 1.93
N ILE A 140 -14.75 -2.55 1.55
CA ILE A 140 -13.97 -2.86 0.34
C ILE A 140 -14.67 -2.33 -0.92
N PHE A 141 -16.00 -2.42 -0.99
CA PHE A 141 -16.77 -1.99 -2.16
C PHE A 141 -16.62 -0.50 -2.50
N ASP A 142 -16.25 0.31 -1.51
CA ASP A 142 -16.06 1.75 -1.64
C ASP A 142 -14.59 2.18 -1.53
N ALA A 143 -13.69 1.25 -1.21
CA ALA A 143 -12.30 1.57 -0.94
C ALA A 143 -11.52 1.84 -2.23
N PRO A 144 -10.68 2.89 -2.26
CA PRO A 144 -9.65 3.02 -3.28
C PRO A 144 -8.68 1.84 -3.22
N THR A 145 -8.05 1.54 -4.34
CA THR A 145 -6.98 0.55 -4.41
C THR A 145 -5.66 1.25 -4.68
N ILE A 146 -4.63 0.91 -3.93
CA ILE A 146 -3.26 1.26 -4.27
C ILE A 146 -2.58 0.07 -4.94
N VAL A 147 -1.82 0.35 -5.99
CA VAL A 147 -1.09 -0.65 -6.74
C VAL A 147 0.38 -0.27 -6.79
N PHE A 148 1.23 -1.22 -6.42
CA PHE A 148 2.68 -1.16 -6.60
C PHE A 148 3.02 -2.04 -7.78
N ARG A 149 3.50 -1.44 -8.87
CA ARG A 149 3.89 -2.16 -10.07
C ARG A 149 5.36 -1.93 -10.36
N THR A 150 6.05 -3.02 -10.59
CA THR A 150 7.43 -3.04 -11.04
C THR A 150 7.49 -3.80 -12.36
N ILE A 151 7.93 -3.11 -13.41
CA ILE A 151 8.02 -3.66 -14.77
C ILE A 151 9.46 -4.08 -15.06
N SER A 152 9.61 -5.27 -15.64
CA SER A 152 10.86 -5.77 -16.18
C SER A 152 11.01 -5.42 -17.66
N LYS A 153 12.24 -5.05 -18.04
CA LYS A 153 12.64 -4.83 -19.44
C LYS A 153 12.66 -6.13 -20.26
N TYR A 154 12.83 -7.28 -19.61
CA TYR A 154 12.92 -8.59 -20.26
C TYR A 154 12.02 -9.63 -19.60
N LYS A 155 11.56 -10.59 -20.40
CA LYS A 155 10.70 -11.70 -19.96
C LYS A 155 11.33 -12.60 -18.87
N HIS A 156 12.65 -12.76 -18.88
CA HIS A 156 13.36 -13.76 -18.07
C HIS A 156 14.47 -13.19 -17.17
N VAL A 157 14.70 -11.88 -17.21
CA VAL A 157 15.78 -11.22 -16.46
C VAL A 157 15.17 -10.10 -15.63
N PHE A 158 15.50 -10.06 -14.33
CA PHE A 158 15.08 -9.00 -13.43
C PHE A 158 15.91 -7.73 -13.68
N GLU A 159 15.59 -7.01 -14.75
CA GLU A 159 16.12 -5.66 -15.01
C GLU A 159 14.93 -4.70 -14.97
N TYR A 160 14.72 -4.08 -13.80
CA TYR A 160 13.56 -3.24 -13.53
C TYR A 160 13.67 -1.90 -14.27
N GLU A 161 12.69 -1.60 -15.11
CA GLU A 161 12.69 -0.38 -15.91
C GLU A 161 11.97 0.77 -15.20
N THR A 162 10.84 0.46 -14.57
CA THR A 162 9.96 1.46 -13.94
C THR A 162 9.27 0.88 -12.71
N ASP A 163 9.35 1.63 -11.60
CA ASP A 163 8.44 1.48 -10.47
C ASP A 163 7.36 2.56 -10.57
N LEU A 164 6.12 2.11 -10.61
CA LEU A 164 4.93 2.95 -10.61
C LEU A 164 4.10 2.60 -9.40
N VAL A 165 3.63 3.63 -8.71
CA VAL A 165 2.56 3.46 -7.73
C VAL A 165 1.38 4.26 -8.20
N TRP A 166 0.19 3.67 -8.18
CA TRP A 166 -1.02 4.46 -8.38
C TRP A 166 -2.11 4.13 -7.39
N ILE A 167 -2.91 5.14 -7.09
CA ILE A 167 -4.17 5.00 -6.36
C ILE A 167 -5.29 5.15 -7.37
N ARG A 168 -6.14 4.14 -7.47
CA ARG A 168 -7.39 4.18 -8.25
C ARG A 168 -8.56 4.39 -7.31
N PHE A 169 -9.39 5.38 -7.62
CA PHE A 169 -10.59 5.71 -6.88
C PHE A 169 -11.81 5.00 -7.48
N ARG A 170 -12.89 4.92 -6.69
CA ARG A 170 -14.16 4.29 -7.09
C ARG A 170 -14.76 4.90 -8.35
N ASP A 171 -14.60 6.21 -8.54
CA ASP A 171 -15.09 6.93 -9.72
C ASP A 171 -14.32 6.62 -11.01
N GLY A 172 -13.26 5.83 -10.93
CA GLY A 172 -12.38 5.46 -12.04
C GLY A 172 -11.17 6.39 -12.20
N SER A 173 -11.13 7.54 -11.51
CA SER A 173 -9.98 8.44 -11.52
C SER A 173 -8.76 7.80 -10.85
N ARG A 174 -7.56 8.29 -11.19
CA ARG A 174 -6.31 7.75 -10.64
C ARG A 174 -5.25 8.80 -10.40
N ILE A 175 -4.45 8.59 -9.37
CA ILE A 175 -3.21 9.34 -9.12
C ILE A 175 -2.05 8.38 -9.35
N ILE A 176 -1.11 8.76 -10.22
CA ILE A 176 0.06 7.95 -10.56
C ILE A 176 1.32 8.68 -10.09
N TYR A 177 2.18 7.97 -9.37
CA TYR A 177 3.51 8.37 -8.94
C TYR A 177 4.55 7.63 -9.79
N SER A 178 5.47 8.36 -10.40
CA SER A 178 6.54 7.81 -11.24
C SER A 178 7.92 8.34 -10.85
N LYS A 179 8.95 7.53 -11.11
CA LYS A 179 10.37 7.91 -10.93
C LYS A 179 10.93 8.80 -12.06
N ARG A 180 10.17 9.00 -13.14
CA ARG A 180 10.54 9.75 -14.35
C ARG A 180 9.44 10.76 -14.69
#